data_AF-A0AAW4ZWE9-F1
#
_entry.id   AF-A0AAW4ZWE9-F1
#
_cell.length_a   1.000
_cell.length_b   1.000
_cell.length_c   1.000
_cell.angle_alpha   90.00
_cell.angle_beta   90.00
_cell.angle_gamma   90.00
#
_symmetry.space_group_name_H-M   'P 1'
#
loop_
_entity.id
_entity.type
_entity.pdbx_description
1 polymer ?
#
loop_
_entity_poly.entity_id
_entity_poly.type
_entity_poly.pdbx_seq_one_letter_code
_entity_poly.pdbx_strand_id
1 'polypeptide(L)'
;MTNSTANHSTITNQLKATKVSPLESKDSNKNEILNSFKAGKLRKNAKHKIAALLSVATCITLQTQSMGLDDCFDYNEPKVIDIVEFWAWYEQKYNNLDIYINAYDGVVTQVTFSDCPYHFSNDVVLTFDVIDETVTNENIDVIEPIILADLSGINMDVLDDMPIKNIEIIWSESNYFTDGEILTLEQYDSKSMIEALEIGRGKGYAKTKINIHLANGEVIEHRHDIDADYPTLTIDLAHCGGKAIQIIVKPLFTYEQVKQALDAGYVSPLNHDGKQPEPTPTNDKNCRSVVSFGDYKDRIESKRERLESRAEKASQQSNSYYLSSKNLADMIPFGQPILVGHHSEGKARRHADKIFNDMGKSVAAGKKAEYLENKAANLGKNGIASDDPEAIQKLKSKLAALESAQEKMKAANKVIKSKHMTNSDKIEYLITTLKFSDKQANELLEGDFCGRVGFASYTLTNNNANIRQTKQRLEELEVMHNQEPLSDSGEIEGLSWSLYEEDGRIKFSFDGKPSEAVRNVLKSNGFKWSRYSMAWVRKITANAVFSTKRMIPDLK
;
A
#
# COMPACT_ATOMS: atom_id res chain seq x y z
N MET A 1 -12.26 13.09 -8.91
CA MET A 1 -12.31 14.58 -9.04
C MET A 1 -10.92 15.06 -9.38
N THR A 2 -10.68 15.41 -10.63
CA THR A 2 -9.45 16.07 -11.09
C THR A 2 -9.80 16.99 -12.25
N ASN A 3 -9.17 18.16 -12.26
CA ASN A 3 -9.24 19.15 -13.32
C ASN A 3 -8.60 18.58 -14.58
N SER A 4 -9.32 18.62 -15.70
CA SER A 4 -8.73 18.52 -17.03
C SER A 4 -8.54 19.94 -17.56
N THR A 5 -7.28 20.33 -17.62
CA THR A 5 -6.78 21.44 -18.41
C THR A 5 -7.18 21.25 -19.87
N ALA A 6 -7.69 22.34 -20.44
CA ALA A 6 -8.04 22.48 -21.84
C ALA A 6 -7.00 21.88 -22.80
N ASN A 7 -7.47 21.03 -23.70
CA ASN A 7 -6.88 20.87 -25.02
C ASN A 7 -7.97 21.26 -26.03
N HIS A 8 -7.83 22.47 -26.55
CA HIS A 8 -8.56 22.94 -27.71
C HIS A 8 -8.03 22.19 -28.95
N SER A 9 -8.82 21.27 -29.47
CA SER A 9 -8.67 20.81 -30.86
C SER A 9 -9.53 21.72 -31.75
N THR A 10 -8.87 22.66 -32.40
CA THR A 10 -9.39 23.38 -33.56
C THR A 10 -9.84 22.42 -34.66
N ILE A 11 -11.12 22.47 -35.04
CA ILE A 11 -11.70 22.23 -36.38
C ILE A 11 -13.09 22.91 -36.33
N THR A 12 -13.21 24.17 -36.77
CA THR A 12 -13.75 24.61 -38.08
C THR A 12 -15.11 24.05 -38.46
N ASN A 13 -16.06 24.99 -38.60
CA ASN A 13 -17.41 24.92 -39.16
C ASN A 13 -18.50 24.24 -38.32
N GLN A 14 -19.24 25.08 -37.59
CA GLN A 14 -20.64 24.81 -37.26
C GLN A 14 -21.44 24.68 -38.57
N LEU A 15 -21.77 23.46 -38.98
CA LEU A 15 -22.85 23.22 -39.92
C LEU A 15 -24.15 23.16 -39.12
N LYS A 16 -25.05 24.13 -39.39
CA LYS A 16 -26.44 24.07 -38.96
C LYS A 16 -27.08 22.83 -39.57
N ALA A 17 -27.85 22.10 -38.77
CA ALA A 17 -28.62 20.94 -39.22
C ALA A 17 -29.54 21.33 -40.40
N THR A 18 -29.22 20.82 -41.59
CA THR A 18 -30.13 20.76 -42.73
C THR A 18 -31.13 19.65 -42.49
N LYS A 19 -32.41 19.96 -42.61
CA LYS A 19 -33.49 18.97 -42.59
C LYS A 19 -33.38 18.03 -43.80
N VAL A 20 -33.71 16.76 -43.54
CA VAL A 20 -34.24 15.71 -44.44
C VAL A 20 -33.22 14.81 -45.17
N SER A 21 -33.18 13.52 -44.78
CA SER A 21 -33.74 12.47 -45.66
C SER A 21 -34.28 11.26 -44.90
N PRO A 22 -35.32 10.59 -45.43
CA PRO A 22 -36.20 9.68 -44.71
C PRO A 22 -36.06 8.26 -45.28
N LEU A 23 -35.09 7.48 -44.83
CA LEU A 23 -34.95 6.07 -45.21
C LEU A 23 -33.88 5.39 -44.34
N GLU A 24 -34.14 5.23 -43.05
CA GLU A 24 -33.46 4.22 -42.23
C GLU A 24 -34.48 3.54 -41.32
N SER A 25 -34.46 2.22 -41.31
CA SER A 25 -35.30 1.36 -40.49
C SER A 25 -35.07 1.66 -39.01
N LYS A 26 -36.18 1.78 -38.27
CA LYS A 26 -36.17 1.91 -36.81
C LYS A 26 -35.73 0.59 -36.17
N ASP A 27 -34.43 0.36 -36.04
CA ASP A 27 -33.88 -0.43 -34.94
C ASP A 27 -33.73 0.49 -33.73
N SER A 28 -34.88 0.87 -33.16
CA SER A 28 -35.00 2.06 -32.30
C SER A 28 -34.23 1.97 -30.99
N ASN A 29 -33.85 0.79 -30.49
CA ASN A 29 -33.28 0.67 -29.15
C ASN A 29 -31.74 0.82 -29.12
N LYS A 30 -31.02 0.19 -30.08
CA LYS A 30 -29.55 0.24 -30.16
C LYS A 30 -29.05 1.64 -30.53
N ASN A 31 -29.67 2.26 -31.54
CA ASN A 31 -29.27 3.59 -32.01
C ASN A 31 -29.69 4.70 -31.04
N GLU A 32 -30.80 4.57 -30.30
CA GLU A 32 -31.17 5.56 -29.26
C GLU A 32 -30.19 5.57 -28.08
N ILE A 33 -29.73 4.40 -27.63
CA ILE A 33 -28.76 4.27 -26.53
C ILE A 33 -27.43 4.93 -26.93
N LEU A 34 -26.89 4.60 -28.10
CA LEU A 34 -25.62 5.14 -28.58
C LEU A 34 -25.68 6.65 -28.85
N ASN A 35 -26.82 7.16 -29.33
CA ASN A 35 -27.03 8.59 -29.59
C ASN A 35 -27.30 9.43 -28.31
N SER A 36 -27.51 8.79 -27.16
CA SER A 36 -27.84 9.48 -25.89
C SER A 36 -26.62 10.04 -25.13
N PHE A 37 -25.41 9.61 -25.47
CA PHE A 37 -24.19 9.97 -24.75
C PHE A 37 -23.66 11.35 -25.18
N LYS A 38 -23.73 12.34 -24.27
CA LYS A 38 -23.13 13.69 -24.46
C LYS A 38 -21.83 13.82 -23.68
N ALA A 39 -20.88 14.60 -24.19
CA ALA A 39 -19.61 14.88 -23.50
C ALA A 39 -19.85 15.55 -22.14
N GLY A 40 -19.34 14.92 -21.07
CA GLY A 40 -19.47 15.39 -19.68
C GLY A 40 -19.32 14.23 -18.68
N LYS A 41 -18.91 14.53 -17.44
CA LYS A 41 -18.60 13.54 -16.39
C LYS A 41 -19.78 12.56 -16.21
N LEU A 42 -19.54 11.28 -16.46
CA LEU A 42 -20.44 10.15 -16.22
C LEU A 42 -20.66 9.98 -14.71
N ARG A 43 -21.47 10.84 -14.08
CA ARG A 43 -21.62 10.87 -12.61
C ARG A 43 -22.93 10.24 -12.08
N LYS A 44 -24.06 10.36 -12.80
CA LYS A 44 -25.35 9.74 -12.40
C LYS A 44 -25.64 8.47 -13.21
N ASN A 45 -26.07 7.40 -12.54
CA ASN A 45 -26.38 6.08 -13.13
C ASN A 45 -25.25 5.49 -14.00
N ALA A 46 -24.00 5.63 -13.57
CA ALA A 46 -22.85 5.15 -14.35
C ALA A 46 -22.91 3.63 -14.57
N LYS A 47 -23.18 2.83 -13.53
CA LYS A 47 -23.33 1.37 -13.66
C LYS A 47 -24.45 0.99 -14.63
N HIS A 48 -25.61 1.63 -14.55
CA HIS A 48 -26.74 1.36 -15.45
C HIS A 48 -26.42 1.73 -16.91
N LYS A 49 -25.76 2.87 -17.15
CA LYS A 49 -25.31 3.28 -18.50
C LYS A 49 -24.25 2.33 -19.06
N ILE A 50 -23.33 1.86 -18.22
CA ILE A 50 -22.32 0.87 -18.58
C ILE A 50 -23.00 -0.47 -18.89
N ALA A 51 -23.99 -0.90 -18.10
CA ALA A 51 -24.78 -2.10 -18.37
C ALA A 51 -25.52 -2.01 -19.72
N ALA A 52 -26.08 -0.83 -20.05
CA ALA A 52 -26.70 -0.58 -21.34
C ALA A 52 -25.70 -0.58 -22.51
N LEU A 53 -24.46 -0.13 -22.30
CA LEU A 53 -23.39 -0.26 -23.30
C LEU A 53 -22.95 -1.72 -23.46
N LEU A 54 -22.83 -2.48 -22.38
CA LEU A 54 -22.46 -3.90 -22.41
C LEU A 54 -23.52 -4.76 -23.10
N SER A 55 -24.80 -4.45 -22.94
CA SER A 55 -25.88 -5.19 -23.62
C SER A 55 -25.91 -4.95 -25.13
N VAL A 56 -25.30 -3.86 -25.60
CA VAL A 56 -25.29 -3.44 -27.02
C VAL A 56 -23.91 -3.68 -27.68
N ALA A 57 -22.87 -3.94 -26.88
CA ALA A 57 -21.51 -4.17 -27.34
C ALA A 57 -21.42 -5.45 -28.18
N THR A 58 -20.71 -5.36 -29.31
CA THR A 58 -20.47 -6.51 -30.20
C THR A 58 -19.32 -7.35 -29.68
N CYS A 59 -18.27 -6.71 -29.16
CA CYS A 59 -17.13 -7.40 -28.57
C CYS A 59 -16.55 -6.59 -27.40
N ILE A 60 -16.13 -7.32 -26.35
CA ILE A 60 -15.51 -6.80 -25.14
C ILE A 60 -14.10 -7.38 -25.07
N THR A 61 -13.08 -6.52 -25.18
CA THR A 61 -11.68 -6.95 -25.13
C THR A 61 -10.90 -6.25 -24.03
N LEU A 62 -10.10 -7.01 -23.28
CA LEU A 62 -9.08 -6.50 -22.38
C LEU A 62 -7.76 -6.34 -23.15
N GLN A 63 -7.25 -5.13 -23.21
CA GLN A 63 -5.98 -4.76 -23.80
C GLN A 63 -5.03 -4.32 -22.68
N THR A 64 -3.90 -5.00 -22.55
CA THR A 64 -2.90 -4.64 -21.53
C THR A 64 -1.66 -4.09 -22.20
N GLN A 65 -1.22 -2.91 -21.79
CA GLN A 65 -0.01 -2.29 -22.30
C GLN A 65 1.14 -2.44 -21.29
N SER A 66 2.32 -2.82 -21.78
CA SER A 66 3.56 -2.84 -20.99
C SER A 66 4.68 -2.10 -21.70
N MET A 67 5.68 -1.65 -20.95
CA MET A 67 6.85 -0.98 -21.49
C MET A 67 8.02 -1.95 -21.48
N GLY A 68 8.59 -2.22 -22.65
CA GLY A 68 9.79 -3.02 -22.80
C GLY A 68 11.03 -2.32 -22.24
N LEU A 69 12.14 -3.06 -22.12
CA LEU A 69 13.42 -2.51 -21.61
C LEU A 69 14.01 -1.40 -22.49
N ASP A 70 13.57 -1.31 -23.74
CA ASP A 70 14.02 -0.36 -24.76
C ASP A 70 13.10 0.88 -24.87
N ASP A 71 12.28 1.14 -23.83
CA ASP A 71 11.23 2.19 -23.81
C ASP A 71 10.23 2.08 -24.99
N CYS A 72 10.20 0.93 -25.67
CA CYS A 72 9.25 0.61 -26.72
C CYS A 72 7.96 0.03 -26.12
N PHE A 73 6.82 0.40 -26.72
CA PHE A 73 5.50 -0.02 -26.26
C PHE A 73 5.18 -1.44 -26.75
N ASP A 74 4.98 -2.35 -25.80
CA ASP A 74 4.52 -3.70 -26.08
C ASP A 74 3.02 -3.79 -25.78
N TYR A 75 2.22 -3.85 -26.83
CA TYR A 75 0.80 -4.15 -26.74
C TYR A 75 0.64 -5.66 -26.67
N ASN A 76 0.07 -6.18 -25.59
CA ASN A 76 -0.31 -7.58 -25.54
C ASN A 76 -1.51 -7.82 -26.46
N GLU A 77 -1.61 -9.03 -27.00
CA GLU A 77 -2.77 -9.44 -27.82
C GLU A 77 -4.08 -9.24 -27.03
N PRO A 78 -5.09 -8.54 -27.61
CA PRO A 78 -6.36 -8.32 -26.93
C PRO A 78 -7.03 -9.63 -26.54
N LYS A 79 -7.38 -9.76 -25.26
CA LYS A 79 -8.12 -10.93 -24.74
C LYS A 79 -9.61 -10.62 -24.71
N VAL A 80 -10.43 -11.44 -25.36
CA VAL A 80 -11.90 -11.35 -25.23
C VAL A 80 -12.30 -11.75 -23.80
N ILE A 81 -13.12 -10.92 -23.16
CA ILE A 81 -13.64 -11.15 -21.80
C ILE A 81 -15.17 -11.10 -21.81
N ASP A 82 -15.83 -11.70 -20.82
CA ASP A 82 -17.29 -11.65 -20.67
C ASP A 82 -17.76 -10.51 -19.74
N ILE A 83 -19.08 -10.34 -19.62
CA ILE A 83 -19.68 -9.29 -18.77
C ILE A 83 -19.35 -9.49 -17.28
N VAL A 84 -19.19 -10.74 -16.82
CA VAL A 84 -18.88 -11.05 -15.42
C VAL A 84 -17.43 -10.66 -15.10
N GLU A 85 -16.50 -11.03 -15.98
CA GLU A 85 -15.09 -10.63 -15.92
C GLU A 85 -14.94 -9.10 -15.99
N PHE A 86 -15.75 -8.42 -16.81
CA PHE A 86 -15.79 -6.95 -16.85
C PHE A 86 -16.15 -6.35 -15.49
N TRP A 87 -17.24 -6.79 -14.86
CA TRP A 87 -17.68 -6.22 -13.58
C TRP A 87 -16.68 -6.50 -12.46
N ALA A 88 -16.06 -7.69 -12.45
CA ALA A 88 -14.99 -8.02 -11.51
C ALA A 88 -13.77 -7.10 -11.66
N TRP A 89 -13.38 -6.79 -12.89
CA TRP A 89 -12.30 -5.83 -13.18
C TRP A 89 -12.70 -4.39 -12.81
N TYR A 90 -13.92 -3.97 -13.15
CA TYR A 90 -14.45 -2.64 -12.86
C TYR A 90 -14.47 -2.33 -11.37
N GLU A 91 -14.95 -3.27 -10.53
CA GLU A 91 -14.98 -3.14 -9.07
C GLU A 91 -13.57 -2.89 -8.48
N GLN A 92 -12.54 -3.53 -9.03
CA GLN A 92 -11.15 -3.35 -8.57
C GLN A 92 -10.56 -1.98 -8.95
N LYS A 93 -11.00 -1.40 -10.08
CA LYS A 93 -10.34 -0.23 -10.70
C LYS A 93 -11.18 1.05 -10.66
N TYR A 94 -12.42 0.98 -10.20
CA TYR A 94 -13.43 2.07 -10.24
C TYR A 94 -12.93 3.44 -9.78
N ASN A 95 -12.11 3.51 -8.73
CA ASN A 95 -11.72 4.79 -8.12
C ASN A 95 -10.89 5.70 -9.03
N ASN A 96 -10.20 5.15 -10.03
CA ASN A 96 -9.26 5.88 -10.89
C ASN A 96 -9.54 5.68 -12.39
N LEU A 97 -10.77 5.31 -12.74
CA LEU A 97 -11.10 4.89 -14.09
C LEU A 97 -11.47 6.10 -14.98
N ASP A 98 -10.77 6.24 -16.10
CA ASP A 98 -11.07 7.19 -17.17
C ASP A 98 -11.84 6.48 -18.28
N ILE A 99 -12.93 7.09 -18.76
CA ILE A 99 -13.79 6.53 -19.82
C ILE A 99 -13.66 7.40 -21.06
N TYR A 100 -13.20 6.80 -22.15
CA TYR A 100 -13.10 7.42 -23.46
C TYR A 100 -14.23 6.91 -24.36
N ILE A 101 -14.89 7.82 -25.06
CA ILE A 101 -15.96 7.50 -26.01
C ILE A 101 -15.52 7.99 -27.38
N ASN A 102 -15.40 7.06 -28.32
CA ASN A 102 -15.12 7.32 -29.72
C ASN A 102 -16.42 7.24 -30.51
N ALA A 103 -16.75 8.32 -31.22
CA ALA A 103 -17.93 8.40 -32.06
C ALA A 103 -17.54 8.84 -33.47
N TYR A 104 -18.15 8.22 -34.48
CA TYR A 104 -18.03 8.56 -35.89
C TYR A 104 -19.40 8.97 -36.42
N ASP A 105 -19.49 10.15 -37.02
CA ASP A 105 -20.74 10.75 -37.53
C ASP A 105 -21.91 10.77 -36.51
N GLY A 106 -21.60 10.97 -35.23
CA GLY A 106 -22.58 11.02 -34.14
C GLY A 106 -22.96 9.67 -33.52
N VAL A 107 -22.48 8.55 -34.08
CA VAL A 107 -22.71 7.19 -33.56
C VAL A 107 -21.47 6.72 -32.79
N VAL A 108 -21.67 6.19 -31.58
CA VAL A 108 -20.59 5.64 -30.76
C VAL A 108 -20.10 4.31 -31.35
N THR A 109 -18.84 4.26 -31.76
CA THR A 109 -18.21 3.08 -32.38
C THR A 109 -17.35 2.29 -31.40
N GLN A 110 -16.80 2.97 -30.39
CA GLN A 110 -15.94 2.35 -29.39
C GLN A 110 -16.00 3.09 -28.05
N VAL A 111 -15.99 2.34 -26.95
CA VAL A 111 -15.86 2.89 -25.59
C VAL A 111 -14.70 2.20 -24.88
N THR A 112 -13.76 2.98 -24.37
CA THR A 112 -12.57 2.48 -23.66
C THR A 112 -12.62 2.87 -22.19
N PHE A 113 -12.50 1.87 -21.32
CA PHE A 113 -12.37 2.00 -19.87
C PHE A 113 -10.90 1.83 -19.50
N SER A 114 -10.27 2.88 -19.01
CA SER A 114 -8.83 2.90 -18.71
C SER A 114 -8.57 3.09 -17.23
N ASP A 115 -7.71 2.24 -16.64
CA ASP A 115 -7.31 2.34 -15.24
C ASP A 115 -6.13 3.30 -15.00
N CYS A 116 -5.53 3.82 -16.07
CA CYS A 116 -4.42 4.76 -16.02
C CYS A 116 -4.36 5.61 -17.29
N PRO A 117 -4.38 6.95 -17.21
CA PRO A 117 -4.21 7.82 -18.39
C PRO A 117 -2.77 7.82 -18.94
N TYR A 118 -1.86 7.03 -18.36
CA TYR A 118 -0.46 6.89 -18.76
C TYR A 118 -0.18 5.46 -19.25
N HIS A 119 0.94 5.28 -19.96
CA HIS A 119 1.32 4.15 -20.82
C HIS A 119 1.48 2.74 -20.16
N PHE A 120 0.90 2.52 -18.97
CA PHE A 120 0.85 1.25 -18.23
C PHE A 120 -0.60 0.90 -17.88
N SER A 121 -1.48 0.88 -18.88
CA SER A 121 -2.91 0.69 -18.69
C SER A 121 -3.36 -0.75 -18.95
N ASN A 122 -4.37 -1.18 -18.20
CA ASN A 122 -5.20 -2.33 -18.54
C ASN A 122 -6.53 -1.76 -19.02
N ASP A 123 -6.71 -1.63 -20.32
CA ASP A 123 -7.87 -1.00 -20.91
C ASP A 123 -8.90 -2.06 -21.29
N VAL A 124 -10.15 -1.88 -20.87
CA VAL A 124 -11.26 -2.63 -21.44
C VAL A 124 -11.90 -1.83 -22.54
N VAL A 125 -11.97 -2.42 -23.74
CA VAL A 125 -12.48 -1.79 -24.95
C VAL A 125 -13.77 -2.51 -25.36
N LEU A 126 -14.86 -1.74 -25.42
CA LEU A 126 -16.12 -2.13 -26.05
C LEU A 126 -16.10 -1.66 -27.50
N THR A 127 -16.42 -2.57 -28.42
CA THR A 127 -16.58 -2.27 -29.84
C THR A 127 -18.01 -2.52 -30.28
N PHE A 128 -18.53 -1.61 -31.10
CA PHE A 128 -19.90 -1.62 -31.60
C PHE A 128 -19.82 -1.65 -33.13
N ASP A 129 -19.81 -2.85 -33.70
CA ASP A 129 -19.84 -2.96 -35.15
C ASP A 129 -21.24 -2.59 -35.67
N VAL A 130 -21.27 -1.90 -36.81
CA VAL A 130 -22.48 -1.74 -37.61
C VAL A 130 -22.68 -3.04 -38.36
N ILE A 131 -23.54 -3.91 -37.84
CA ILE A 131 -23.83 -5.21 -38.45
C ILE A 131 -25.08 -5.07 -39.31
N ASP A 132 -24.92 -5.33 -40.61
CA ASP A 132 -26.01 -5.68 -41.52
C ASP A 132 -26.56 -7.06 -41.14
N GLU A 133 -27.77 -7.05 -40.58
CA GLU A 133 -28.79 -8.10 -40.43
C GLU A 133 -28.48 -9.55 -39.95
N THR A 134 -29.43 -10.00 -39.11
CA THR A 134 -29.84 -11.37 -38.75
C THR A 134 -29.06 -12.14 -37.68
N VAL A 135 -29.40 -11.91 -36.41
CA VAL A 135 -29.46 -12.99 -35.42
C VAL A 135 -30.78 -12.93 -34.66
N THR A 136 -31.42 -14.08 -34.63
CA THR A 136 -32.73 -14.43 -34.08
C THR A 136 -32.87 -14.10 -32.59
N ASN A 137 -33.99 -13.47 -32.24
CA ASN A 137 -34.49 -13.38 -30.86
C ASN A 137 -34.72 -14.79 -30.30
N GLU A 138 -33.92 -15.20 -29.32
CA GLU A 138 -34.33 -16.21 -28.35
C GLU A 138 -33.85 -15.80 -26.95
N ASN A 139 -34.72 -16.09 -25.97
CA ASN A 139 -34.60 -15.92 -24.52
C ASN A 139 -34.95 -14.53 -23.96
N ILE A 140 -36.26 -14.25 -23.91
CA ILE A 140 -36.83 -13.50 -22.79
C ILE A 140 -36.82 -14.46 -21.61
N ASP A 141 -35.81 -14.34 -20.75
CA ASP A 141 -35.83 -15.01 -19.45
C ASP A 141 -37.06 -14.54 -18.68
N VAL A 142 -37.84 -15.51 -18.21
CA VAL A 142 -38.99 -15.30 -17.33
C VAL A 142 -38.47 -14.60 -16.07
N ILE A 143 -38.84 -13.32 -15.90
CA ILE A 143 -38.46 -12.52 -14.73
C ILE A 143 -39.15 -13.14 -13.51
N GLU A 144 -38.39 -13.86 -12.68
CA GLU A 144 -38.83 -14.22 -11.33
C GLU A 144 -39.13 -12.93 -10.55
N PRO A 145 -40.23 -12.85 -9.78
CA PRO A 145 -40.55 -11.67 -9.00
C PRO A 145 -39.42 -11.38 -8.00
N ILE A 146 -38.87 -10.17 -8.04
CA ILE A 146 -37.80 -9.72 -7.13
C ILE A 146 -38.37 -9.69 -5.70
N ILE A 147 -37.82 -10.54 -4.82
CA ILE A 147 -38.18 -10.58 -3.40
C ILE A 147 -37.19 -9.69 -2.64
N LEU A 148 -37.67 -8.54 -2.16
CA LEU A 148 -36.92 -7.65 -1.27
C LEU A 148 -36.87 -8.21 0.16
N ALA A 149 -35.84 -7.84 0.92
CA ALA A 149 -35.83 -8.06 2.37
C ALA A 149 -37.00 -7.32 3.03
N ASP A 150 -37.66 -7.98 3.99
CA ASP A 150 -38.73 -7.40 4.79
C ASP A 150 -38.28 -7.22 6.25
N LEU A 151 -39.16 -6.64 7.07
CA LEU A 151 -38.89 -6.38 8.49
C LEU A 151 -39.03 -7.64 9.37
N SER A 152 -39.27 -8.82 8.79
CA SER A 152 -39.53 -10.03 9.58
C SER A 152 -38.26 -10.54 10.26
N GLY A 153 -38.27 -10.62 11.60
CA GLY A 153 -37.14 -11.12 12.40
C GLY A 153 -36.06 -10.08 12.74
N ILE A 154 -36.26 -8.81 12.41
CA ILE A 154 -35.35 -7.71 12.75
C ILE A 154 -35.73 -7.10 14.11
N ASN A 155 -34.77 -6.96 15.03
CA ASN A 155 -35.02 -6.25 16.30
C ASN A 155 -35.03 -4.73 16.08
N MET A 156 -36.20 -4.12 16.28
CA MET A 156 -36.45 -2.69 16.07
C MET A 156 -36.10 -1.80 17.27
N ASP A 157 -35.67 -2.37 18.40
CA ASP A 157 -35.34 -1.63 19.63
C ASP A 157 -34.31 -0.49 19.39
N VAL A 158 -33.50 -0.58 18.33
CA VAL A 158 -32.47 0.42 17.96
C VAL A 158 -33.06 1.77 17.51
N LEU A 159 -34.27 1.79 16.94
CA LEU A 159 -34.90 3.01 16.40
C LEU A 159 -35.73 3.78 17.43
N ASP A 160 -36.13 3.13 18.52
CA ASP A 160 -36.88 3.76 19.61
C ASP A 160 -36.03 4.72 20.46
N ASP A 161 -34.71 4.49 20.52
CA ASP A 161 -33.77 5.33 21.26
C ASP A 161 -33.31 6.60 20.48
N MET A 162 -33.59 6.69 19.17
CA MET A 162 -33.07 7.76 18.29
C MET A 162 -34.12 8.25 17.26
N PRO A 163 -35.08 9.12 17.65
CA PRO A 163 -36.10 9.62 16.73
C PRO A 163 -35.50 10.47 15.61
N ILE A 164 -35.65 10.01 14.36
CA ILE A 164 -35.21 10.72 13.14
C ILE A 164 -36.19 11.85 12.80
N LYS A 165 -35.68 13.07 12.65
CA LYS A 165 -36.46 14.26 12.27
C LYS A 165 -36.57 14.39 10.75
N ASN A 166 -35.45 14.33 10.04
CA ASN A 166 -35.40 14.32 8.58
C ASN A 166 -34.04 13.81 8.07
N ILE A 167 -33.98 13.56 6.77
CA ILE A 167 -32.83 13.00 6.06
C ILE A 167 -32.49 13.96 4.92
N GLU A 168 -31.29 14.51 4.95
CA GLU A 168 -30.76 15.35 3.87
C GLU A 168 -29.86 14.51 2.95
N ILE A 169 -30.14 14.53 1.65
CA ILE A 169 -29.32 13.86 0.64
C ILE A 169 -28.08 14.70 0.35
N ILE A 170 -26.89 14.20 0.68
CA ILE A 170 -25.64 14.88 0.31
C ILE A 170 -25.34 14.63 -1.17
N TRP A 171 -25.42 13.36 -1.58
CA TRP A 171 -25.38 12.94 -2.97
C TRP A 171 -25.97 11.54 -3.13
N SER A 172 -26.54 11.25 -4.30
CA SER A 172 -27.00 9.89 -4.64
C SER A 172 -26.63 9.54 -6.07
N GLU A 173 -26.30 8.26 -6.29
CA GLU A 173 -26.21 7.68 -7.63
C GLU A 173 -27.59 7.48 -8.28
N SER A 174 -28.64 7.34 -7.47
CA SER A 174 -30.03 7.11 -7.90
C SER A 174 -30.67 8.37 -8.49
N ASN A 175 -31.56 8.17 -9.46
CA ASN A 175 -32.34 9.24 -10.08
C ASN A 175 -33.53 9.71 -9.21
N TYR A 176 -33.92 8.93 -8.19
CA TYR A 176 -35.05 9.26 -7.31
C TYR A 176 -34.69 10.33 -6.27
N PHE A 177 -33.40 10.56 -6.05
CA PHE A 177 -32.91 11.55 -5.10
C PHE A 177 -32.23 12.72 -5.81
N THR A 178 -32.46 13.92 -5.27
CA THR A 178 -31.73 15.13 -5.68
C THR A 178 -30.74 15.56 -4.60
N ASP A 179 -29.52 15.94 -4.99
CA ASP A 179 -28.51 16.45 -4.05
C ASP A 179 -29.06 17.70 -3.32
N GLY A 180 -29.02 17.69 -2.00
CA GLY A 180 -29.60 18.72 -1.11
C GLY A 180 -31.09 18.53 -0.78
N GLU A 181 -31.73 17.46 -1.23
CA GLU A 181 -33.13 17.16 -0.90
C GLU A 181 -33.28 16.78 0.57
N ILE A 182 -34.31 17.30 1.24
CA ILE A 182 -34.64 16.96 2.62
C ILE A 182 -35.93 16.14 2.62
N LEU A 183 -35.85 14.91 3.12
CA LEU A 183 -36.91 13.92 3.13
C LEU A 183 -37.25 13.50 4.55
N THR A 184 -38.49 13.10 4.79
CA THR A 184 -38.84 12.30 5.98
C THR A 184 -38.37 10.86 5.81
N LEU A 185 -38.26 10.09 6.91
CA LEU A 185 -37.88 8.68 6.85
C LEU A 185 -38.78 7.87 5.91
N GLU A 186 -40.10 8.07 5.99
CA GLU A 186 -41.08 7.39 5.13
C GLU A 186 -40.90 7.73 3.64
N GLN A 187 -40.63 9.00 3.32
CA GLN A 187 -40.39 9.43 1.94
C GLN A 187 -39.06 8.88 1.39
N TYR A 188 -38.02 8.82 2.23
CA TYR A 188 -36.75 8.22 1.85
C TYR A 188 -36.91 6.73 1.56
N ASP A 189 -37.51 5.99 2.50
CA ASP A 189 -37.73 4.54 2.39
C ASP A 189 -38.60 4.18 1.19
N SER A 190 -39.63 4.98 0.89
CA SER A 190 -40.46 4.79 -0.31
C SER A 190 -39.64 4.91 -1.60
N LYS A 191 -38.76 5.92 -1.68
CA LYS A 191 -37.90 6.13 -2.85
C LYS A 191 -36.81 5.08 -2.97
N SER A 192 -36.16 4.71 -1.86
CA SER A 192 -35.10 3.69 -1.87
C SER A 192 -35.66 2.31 -2.20
N MET A 193 -36.89 2.01 -1.78
CA MET A 193 -37.54 0.74 -2.09
C MET A 193 -37.87 0.61 -3.59
N ILE A 194 -38.26 1.70 -4.25
CA ILE A 194 -38.44 1.73 -5.71
C ILE A 194 -37.10 1.49 -6.40
N GLU A 195 -36.03 2.17 -5.97
CA GLU A 195 -34.68 1.97 -6.52
C GLU A 195 -34.19 0.52 -6.31
N ALA A 196 -34.42 -0.07 -5.13
CA ALA A 196 -34.06 -1.45 -4.83
C ALA A 196 -34.79 -2.48 -5.71
N LEU A 197 -36.07 -2.23 -6.01
CA LEU A 197 -36.84 -3.04 -6.96
C LEU A 197 -36.27 -2.95 -8.39
N GLU A 198 -35.84 -1.77 -8.81
CA GLU A 198 -35.24 -1.58 -10.15
C GLU A 198 -33.87 -2.23 -10.28
N ILE A 199 -33.05 -2.18 -9.23
CA ILE A 199 -31.72 -2.82 -9.21
C ILE A 199 -31.89 -4.34 -9.22
N GLY A 200 -32.68 -4.88 -8.30
CA GLY A 200 -32.88 -6.31 -8.12
C GLY A 200 -31.73 -7.04 -7.43
N ARG A 201 -32.02 -8.23 -6.89
CA ARG A 201 -31.07 -9.01 -6.07
C ARG A 201 -29.86 -9.45 -6.89
N GLY A 202 -28.66 -9.25 -6.36
CA GLY A 202 -27.38 -9.68 -6.97
C GLY A 202 -26.90 -8.82 -8.15
N LYS A 203 -27.56 -7.69 -8.46
CA LYS A 203 -27.23 -6.81 -9.59
C LYS A 203 -26.49 -5.52 -9.18
N GLY A 204 -26.03 -5.45 -7.94
CA GLY A 204 -25.31 -4.31 -7.37
C GLY A 204 -26.15 -3.50 -6.41
N TYR A 205 -25.79 -2.23 -6.22
CA TYR A 205 -26.42 -1.30 -5.29
C TYR A 205 -26.28 0.15 -5.79
N ALA A 206 -27.19 1.04 -5.39
CA ALA A 206 -27.08 2.48 -5.63
C ALA A 206 -26.53 3.18 -4.39
N LYS A 207 -25.37 3.84 -4.53
CA LYS A 207 -24.75 4.56 -3.41
C LYS A 207 -25.48 5.85 -3.11
N THR A 208 -25.92 6.00 -1.87
CA THR A 208 -26.56 7.22 -1.39
C THR A 208 -25.92 7.68 -0.09
N LYS A 209 -25.38 8.89 -0.09
CA LYS A 209 -24.80 9.53 1.10
C LYS A 209 -25.80 10.53 1.68
N ILE A 210 -26.09 10.38 2.96
CA ILE A 210 -27.13 11.13 3.66
C ILE A 210 -26.64 11.72 4.99
N ASN A 211 -27.27 12.80 5.41
CA ASN A 211 -27.22 13.32 6.76
C ASN A 211 -28.57 13.02 7.44
N ILE A 212 -28.55 12.22 8.50
CA ILE A 212 -29.72 11.91 9.32
C ILE A 212 -29.76 12.93 10.45
N HIS A 213 -30.77 13.80 10.45
CA HIS A 213 -31.00 14.77 11.52
C HIS A 213 -31.88 14.13 12.58
N LEU A 214 -31.36 13.98 13.79
CA LEU A 214 -32.08 13.45 14.94
C LEU A 214 -32.90 14.53 15.65
N ALA A 215 -33.93 14.14 16.40
CA ALA A 215 -34.78 15.08 17.12
C ALA A 215 -34.04 15.82 18.26
N ASN A 216 -32.93 15.25 18.78
CA ASN A 216 -32.06 15.88 19.78
C ASN A 216 -31.14 16.97 19.21
N GLY A 217 -31.16 17.18 17.88
CA GLY A 217 -30.34 18.17 17.18
C GLY A 217 -29.00 17.65 16.65
N GLU A 218 -28.68 16.37 16.87
CA GLU A 218 -27.49 15.73 16.31
C GLU A 218 -27.68 15.41 14.82
N VAL A 219 -26.59 15.47 14.06
CA VAL A 219 -26.57 15.14 12.63
C VAL A 219 -25.59 13.99 12.43
N ILE A 220 -26.10 12.88 11.90
CA ILE A 220 -25.32 11.68 11.62
C ILE A 220 -25.09 11.59 10.12
N GLU A 221 -23.83 11.60 9.70
CA GLU A 221 -23.48 11.27 8.32
C GLU A 221 -23.52 9.75 8.15
N HIS A 222 -24.33 9.27 7.20
CA HIS A 222 -24.50 7.84 6.92
C HIS A 222 -24.41 7.57 5.43
N ARG A 223 -23.96 6.37 5.08
CA ARG A 223 -23.95 5.87 3.70
C ARG A 223 -24.85 4.65 3.62
N HIS A 224 -25.87 4.76 2.78
CA HIS A 224 -26.80 3.68 2.49
C HIS A 224 -26.54 3.17 1.08
N ASP A 225 -26.16 1.91 0.98
CA ASP A 225 -25.96 1.19 -0.28
C ASP A 225 -27.27 0.46 -0.61
N ILE A 226 -28.12 1.09 -1.43
CA ILE A 226 -29.50 0.64 -1.67
C ILE A 226 -29.48 -0.59 -2.60
N ASP A 227 -29.95 -1.74 -2.11
CA ASP A 227 -30.10 -2.96 -2.89
C ASP A 227 -31.29 -3.82 -2.40
N ALA A 228 -31.43 -5.04 -2.92
CA ALA A 228 -32.55 -5.91 -2.56
C ALA A 228 -32.50 -6.45 -1.13
N ASP A 229 -31.32 -6.49 -0.50
CA ASP A 229 -31.11 -6.99 0.85
C ASP A 229 -31.18 -5.84 1.89
N TYR A 230 -30.85 -4.62 1.47
CA TYR A 230 -30.99 -3.36 2.22
C TYR A 230 -31.84 -2.33 1.43
N PRO A 231 -33.16 -2.57 1.26
CA PRO A 231 -34.00 -1.74 0.40
C PRO A 231 -34.44 -0.42 1.04
N THR A 232 -34.39 -0.33 2.38
CA THR A 232 -34.82 0.83 3.16
C THR A 232 -33.78 1.19 4.22
N LEU A 233 -33.71 2.46 4.57
CA LEU A 233 -32.78 2.93 5.61
C LEU A 233 -33.10 2.29 6.95
N THR A 234 -34.38 2.03 7.21
CA THR A 234 -34.85 1.31 8.39
C THR A 234 -34.21 -0.08 8.50
N ILE A 235 -34.19 -0.87 7.42
CA ILE A 235 -33.60 -2.22 7.40
C ILE A 235 -32.07 -2.15 7.52
N ASP A 236 -31.44 -1.19 6.84
CA ASP A 236 -30.00 -0.96 6.88
C ASP A 236 -29.49 -0.60 8.29
N LEU A 237 -30.13 0.37 8.95
CA LEU A 237 -29.78 0.80 10.31
C LEU A 237 -29.96 -0.32 11.34
N ALA A 238 -31.01 -1.13 11.19
CA ALA A 238 -31.27 -2.25 12.08
C ALA A 238 -30.22 -3.37 11.93
N HIS A 239 -29.76 -3.66 10.70
CA HIS A 239 -28.66 -4.62 10.45
C HIS A 239 -27.31 -4.12 10.94
N CYS A 240 -27.08 -2.81 10.86
CA CYS A 240 -25.84 -2.17 11.31
C CYS A 240 -25.68 -2.12 12.84
N GLY A 241 -26.69 -2.54 13.60
CA GLY A 241 -26.62 -2.82 15.05
C GLY A 241 -26.12 -1.67 15.92
N GLY A 242 -26.44 -0.41 15.55
CA GLY A 242 -25.97 0.79 16.24
C GLY A 242 -24.44 1.01 16.23
N LYS A 243 -23.64 0.08 15.68
CA LYS A 243 -22.18 0.13 15.65
C LYS A 243 -21.62 0.78 14.38
N ALA A 244 -22.41 0.85 13.30
CA ALA A 244 -21.98 1.46 12.03
C ALA A 244 -22.36 2.95 11.88
N ILE A 245 -23.01 3.55 12.88
CA ILE A 245 -23.00 5.01 13.01
C ILE A 245 -21.58 5.37 13.45
N GLN A 246 -20.72 5.65 12.48
CA GLN A 246 -19.41 6.19 12.75
C GLN A 246 -19.59 7.56 13.40
N ILE A 247 -19.66 7.56 14.73
CA ILE A 247 -19.34 8.71 15.56
C ILE A 247 -17.84 8.97 15.35
N ILE A 248 -17.46 9.58 14.23
CA ILE A 248 -16.27 10.43 14.17
C ILE A 248 -16.73 11.79 14.72
N VAL A 249 -17.18 11.81 15.97
CA VAL A 249 -17.22 13.06 16.71
C VAL A 249 -15.75 13.39 16.95
N LYS A 250 -15.19 14.25 16.09
CA LYS A 250 -14.07 15.07 16.56
C LYS A 250 -14.56 15.69 17.86
N PRO A 251 -13.87 15.49 19.00
CA PRO A 251 -14.29 16.09 20.25
C PRO A 251 -14.46 17.60 20.02
N LEU A 252 -15.70 18.07 20.09
CA LEU A 252 -16.04 19.47 19.99
C LEU A 252 -15.70 20.08 21.35
N PHE A 253 -14.46 20.52 21.50
CA PHE A 253 -14.07 21.29 22.65
C PHE A 253 -14.78 22.63 22.61
N THR A 254 -15.42 23.02 23.72
CA THR A 254 -15.96 24.37 23.85
C THR A 254 -14.83 25.40 23.81
N TYR A 255 -15.14 26.63 23.42
CA TYR A 255 -14.14 27.71 23.41
C TYR A 255 -13.43 27.87 24.77
N GLU A 256 -14.16 27.66 25.88
CA GLU A 256 -13.59 27.65 27.24
C GLU A 256 -12.62 26.49 27.47
N GLN A 257 -12.95 25.28 27.02
CA GLN A 257 -12.05 24.12 27.13
C GLN A 257 -10.79 24.29 26.30
N VAL A 258 -10.91 24.85 25.08
CA VAL A 258 -9.76 25.17 24.23
C VAL A 258 -8.89 26.24 24.88
N LYS A 259 -9.49 27.27 25.48
CA LYS A 259 -8.76 28.33 26.18
C LYS A 259 -8.04 27.79 27.42
N GLN A 260 -8.70 26.97 28.24
CA GLN A 260 -8.07 26.32 29.39
C GLN A 260 -6.92 25.39 28.99
N ALA A 261 -7.07 24.63 27.90
CA ALA A 261 -6.01 23.78 27.38
C ALA A 261 -4.81 24.59 26.86
N LEU A 262 -5.05 25.72 26.19
CA LEU A 262 -4.01 26.64 25.75
C LEU A 262 -3.29 27.30 26.94
N ASP A 263 -4.02 27.76 27.95
CA ASP A 263 -3.46 28.34 29.18
C ASP A 263 -2.66 27.30 30.00
N ALA A 264 -3.05 26.02 29.93
CA ALA A 264 -2.34 24.89 30.52
C ALA A 264 -1.12 24.40 29.70
N GLY A 265 -0.87 24.98 28.53
CA GLY A 265 0.30 24.72 27.70
C GLY A 265 0.18 23.59 26.67
N TYR A 266 -1.04 23.13 26.34
CA TYR A 266 -1.29 22.17 25.26
C TYR A 266 -1.25 22.85 23.87
N VAL A 267 -0.66 22.18 22.89
CA VAL A 267 -0.18 22.77 21.61
C VAL A 267 -1.29 23.29 20.66
N SER A 268 -1.06 24.50 20.13
CA SER A 268 -1.65 25.06 18.90
C SER A 268 -0.92 24.52 17.65
N PRO A 269 -1.58 24.28 16.50
CA PRO A 269 -0.98 23.68 15.28
C PRO A 269 0.30 24.33 14.71
N LEU A 270 0.73 25.47 15.25
CA LEU A 270 1.87 26.27 14.78
C LEU A 270 3.11 26.23 15.69
N ASN A 271 3.06 25.65 16.90
CA ASN A 271 4.20 25.63 17.84
C ASN A 271 4.51 24.20 18.32
N HIS A 272 5.70 23.68 18.02
CA HIS A 272 6.06 22.28 18.30
C HIS A 272 6.47 21.99 19.75
N ASP A 273 6.64 23.02 20.59
CA ASP A 273 7.27 22.95 21.91
C ASP A 273 6.29 22.80 23.10
N GLY A 274 4.98 22.71 22.86
CA GLY A 274 3.99 22.60 23.96
C GLY A 274 3.79 21.17 24.48
N LYS A 275 3.14 21.07 25.65
CA LYS A 275 2.84 19.81 26.33
C LYS A 275 1.91 18.95 25.48
N GLN A 276 2.31 17.71 25.20
CA GLN A 276 1.46 16.69 24.58
C GLN A 276 0.66 15.97 25.68
N PRO A 277 -0.57 15.50 25.41
CA PRO A 277 -1.25 14.60 26.33
C PRO A 277 -0.36 13.37 26.59
N GLU A 278 -0.21 12.99 27.85
CA GLU A 278 0.56 11.80 28.20
C GLU A 278 -0.14 10.57 27.58
N PRO A 279 0.58 9.70 26.86
CA PRO A 279 -0.01 8.47 26.35
C PRO A 279 -0.52 7.63 27.51
N THR A 280 -1.69 7.01 27.33
CA THR A 280 -2.29 6.12 28.34
C THR A 280 -1.25 5.09 28.78
N PRO A 281 -0.98 4.95 30.09
CA PRO A 281 0.03 4.02 30.57
C PRO A 281 -0.37 2.59 30.18
N THR A 282 0.53 1.89 29.48
CA THR A 282 0.35 0.48 29.11
C THR A 282 0.47 -0.40 30.35
N ASN A 283 -0.66 -0.70 30.98
CA ASN A 283 -0.73 -1.67 32.07
C ASN A 283 -1.77 -2.75 31.80
N ASP A 284 -1.76 -3.30 30.58
CA ASP A 284 -2.51 -4.50 30.26
C ASP A 284 -1.55 -5.67 30.05
N LYS A 285 -1.80 -6.76 30.79
CA LYS A 285 -1.10 -8.04 30.67
C LYS A 285 -1.32 -8.73 29.31
N ASN A 286 -2.11 -8.12 28.43
CA ASN A 286 -2.54 -8.63 27.13
C ASN A 286 -1.82 -7.94 25.94
N CYS A 287 -0.84 -7.07 26.18
CA CYS A 287 -0.01 -6.53 25.12
C CYS A 287 1.24 -7.40 24.90
N ARG A 288 1.71 -7.53 23.66
CA ARG A 288 2.98 -8.16 23.30
C ARG A 288 4.10 -7.34 23.92
N SER A 289 4.42 -7.70 25.16
CA SER A 289 5.49 -7.03 25.88
C SER A 289 6.79 -7.20 25.08
N VAL A 290 7.53 -6.12 24.99
CA VAL A 290 8.90 -6.10 24.46
C VAL A 290 9.80 -7.13 25.19
N VAL A 291 9.38 -7.59 26.37
CA VAL A 291 10.07 -8.60 27.19
C VAL A 291 10.13 -9.98 26.52
N SER A 292 9.23 -10.31 25.57
CA SER A 292 9.33 -11.54 24.73
C SER A 292 10.54 -11.52 23.78
N PHE A 293 11.21 -10.37 23.61
CA PHE A 293 12.32 -10.20 22.68
C PHE A 293 13.71 -10.53 23.26
N GLY A 294 13.80 -10.89 24.55
CA GLY A 294 15.06 -11.09 25.27
C GLY A 294 15.91 -9.82 25.36
N ASP A 295 17.06 -9.86 26.03
CA ASP A 295 17.99 -8.73 26.05
C ASP A 295 18.59 -8.53 24.65
N TYR A 296 17.95 -7.65 23.85
CA TYR A 296 18.36 -7.30 22.49
C TYR A 296 19.85 -6.94 22.43
N LYS A 297 20.33 -6.20 23.43
CA LYS A 297 21.75 -5.79 23.56
C LYS A 297 22.65 -7.00 23.69
N ASP A 298 22.35 -7.91 24.59
CA ASP A 298 23.12 -9.14 24.83
C ASP A 298 23.16 -10.04 23.58
N ARG A 299 22.04 -10.13 22.85
CA ARG A 299 22.00 -10.87 21.59
C ARG A 299 22.91 -10.26 20.52
N ILE A 300 22.92 -8.94 20.41
CA ILE A 300 23.82 -8.23 19.48
C ILE A 300 25.27 -8.43 19.90
N GLU A 301 25.57 -8.38 21.19
CA GLU A 301 26.90 -8.57 21.76
C GLU A 301 27.42 -10.00 21.58
N SER A 302 26.64 -11.01 21.96
CA SER A 302 26.97 -12.42 21.71
C SER A 302 27.16 -12.73 20.22
N LYS A 303 26.41 -12.04 19.34
CA LYS A 303 26.61 -12.18 17.89
C LYS A 303 27.91 -11.50 17.44
N ARG A 304 28.27 -10.36 18.02
CA ARG A 304 29.52 -9.65 17.76
C ARG A 304 30.71 -10.50 18.17
N GLU A 305 30.73 -11.00 19.41
CA GLU A 305 31.78 -11.87 19.94
C GLU A 305 31.98 -13.12 19.07
N ARG A 306 30.90 -13.76 18.63
CA ARG A 306 30.98 -14.91 17.70
C ARG A 306 31.57 -14.56 16.34
N LEU A 307 31.33 -13.35 15.83
CA LEU A 307 31.93 -12.91 14.57
C LEU A 307 33.40 -12.57 14.76
N GLU A 308 33.76 -11.90 15.86
CA GLU A 308 35.14 -11.57 16.22
C GLU A 308 35.98 -12.82 16.41
N SER A 309 35.52 -13.79 17.20
CA SER A 309 36.21 -15.09 17.36
C SER A 309 36.41 -15.82 16.03
N ARG A 310 35.44 -15.71 15.10
CA ARG A 310 35.58 -16.30 13.76
C ARG A 310 36.54 -15.53 12.87
N ALA A 311 36.62 -14.21 13.02
CA ALA A 311 37.58 -13.36 12.32
C ALA A 311 38.99 -13.66 12.80
N GLU A 312 39.21 -13.74 14.12
CA GLU A 312 40.49 -14.12 14.72
C GLU A 312 40.98 -15.47 14.20
N LYS A 313 40.11 -16.49 14.19
CA LYS A 313 40.43 -17.81 13.62
C LYS A 313 40.81 -17.73 12.14
N ALA A 314 40.11 -16.91 11.35
CA ALA A 314 40.43 -16.71 9.94
C ALA A 314 41.77 -15.97 9.75
N SER A 315 42.06 -14.99 10.60
CA SER A 315 43.33 -14.26 10.64
C SER A 315 44.49 -15.17 11.02
N GLN A 316 44.33 -16.02 12.04
CA GLN A 316 45.30 -17.05 12.42
C GLN A 316 45.56 -18.03 11.26
N GLN A 317 44.50 -18.47 10.57
CA GLN A 317 44.64 -19.30 9.36
C GLN A 317 45.42 -18.58 8.26
N SER A 318 45.11 -17.31 7.98
CA SER A 318 45.83 -16.47 7.03
C SER A 318 47.32 -16.42 7.36
N ASN A 319 47.65 -16.10 8.61
CA ASN A 319 49.03 -16.03 9.07
C ASN A 319 49.75 -17.38 8.97
N SER A 320 49.07 -18.49 9.29
CA SER A 320 49.66 -19.82 9.17
C SER A 320 50.01 -20.19 7.73
N TYR A 321 49.14 -19.88 6.76
CA TYR A 321 49.40 -20.11 5.34
C TYR A 321 50.48 -19.18 4.80
N TYR A 322 50.48 -17.92 5.23
CA TYR A 322 51.53 -16.96 4.89
C TYR A 322 52.90 -17.44 5.40
N LEU A 323 53.00 -17.85 6.65
CA LEU A 323 54.24 -18.36 7.24
C LEU A 323 54.70 -19.66 6.57
N SER A 324 53.79 -20.59 6.24
CA SER A 324 54.09 -21.80 5.46
C SER A 324 54.71 -21.45 4.09
N SER A 325 54.05 -20.53 3.37
CA SER A 325 54.53 -20.04 2.07
C SER A 325 55.88 -19.33 2.19
N LYS A 326 56.03 -18.45 3.18
CA LYS A 326 57.26 -17.69 3.42
C LYS A 326 58.43 -18.62 3.77
N ASN A 327 58.24 -19.54 4.71
CA ASN A 327 59.29 -20.48 5.12
C ASN A 327 59.74 -21.37 3.96
N LEU A 328 58.82 -21.76 3.06
CA LEU A 328 59.18 -22.50 1.84
C LEU A 328 59.90 -21.64 0.81
N ALA A 329 59.49 -20.38 0.66
CA ALA A 329 60.12 -19.44 -0.25
C ALA A 329 61.54 -19.06 0.21
N ASP A 330 61.76 -18.88 1.52
CA ASP A 330 63.06 -18.53 2.12
C ASP A 330 64.11 -19.64 1.90
N MET A 331 63.69 -20.89 1.65
CA MET A 331 64.58 -22.00 1.29
C MET A 331 65.02 -21.99 -0.19
N ILE A 332 64.42 -21.13 -1.02
CA ILE A 332 64.72 -21.02 -2.45
C ILE A 332 65.56 -19.75 -2.67
N PRO A 333 66.85 -19.88 -3.08
CA PRO A 333 67.67 -18.73 -3.42
C PRO A 333 67.01 -17.85 -4.49
N PHE A 334 66.97 -16.54 -4.23
CA PHE A 334 66.33 -15.59 -5.13
C PHE A 334 67.01 -15.60 -6.51
N GLY A 335 66.20 -15.72 -7.57
CA GLY A 335 66.68 -15.73 -8.96
C GLY A 335 67.12 -17.11 -9.49
N GLN A 336 67.03 -18.19 -8.71
CA GLN A 336 67.33 -19.53 -9.21
C GLN A 336 66.22 -20.02 -10.18
N PRO A 337 66.53 -20.32 -11.46
CA PRO A 337 65.55 -20.89 -12.38
C PRO A 337 65.25 -22.36 -12.06
N ILE A 338 64.06 -22.83 -12.43
CA ILE A 338 63.74 -24.26 -12.38
C ILE A 338 64.59 -24.99 -13.43
N LEU A 339 65.47 -25.88 -12.99
CA LEU A 339 66.34 -26.67 -13.85
C LEU A 339 65.54 -27.79 -14.52
N VAL A 340 65.16 -27.61 -15.78
CA VAL A 340 64.39 -28.58 -16.58
C VAL A 340 65.28 -29.79 -16.92
N GLY A 341 64.80 -31.01 -16.66
CA GLY A 341 65.52 -32.27 -16.87
C GLY A 341 66.44 -32.70 -15.73
N HIS A 342 66.57 -31.92 -14.65
CA HIS A 342 67.39 -32.26 -13.49
C HIS A 342 66.56 -33.03 -12.44
N HIS A 343 67.20 -33.90 -11.64
CA HIS A 343 66.49 -34.71 -10.63
C HIS A 343 65.74 -33.86 -9.56
N SER A 344 66.12 -32.59 -9.38
CA SER A 344 65.46 -31.64 -8.47
C SER A 344 64.25 -30.90 -9.06
N GLU A 345 64.02 -31.01 -10.38
CA GLU A 345 62.95 -30.30 -11.12
C GLU A 345 61.57 -30.51 -10.50
N GLY A 346 61.22 -31.78 -10.24
CA GLY A 346 59.91 -32.13 -9.69
C GLY A 346 59.67 -31.54 -8.29
N LYS A 347 60.73 -31.45 -7.47
CA LYS A 347 60.66 -30.84 -6.14
C LYS A 347 60.52 -29.32 -6.24
N ALA A 348 61.25 -28.67 -7.14
CA ALA A 348 61.17 -27.23 -7.38
C ALA A 348 59.77 -26.80 -7.86
N ARG A 349 59.17 -27.51 -8.81
CA ARG A 349 57.79 -27.24 -9.26
C ARG A 349 56.77 -27.38 -8.12
N ARG A 350 56.84 -28.49 -7.36
CA ARG A 350 55.94 -28.72 -6.22
C ARG A 350 56.07 -27.63 -5.16
N HIS A 351 57.28 -27.13 -4.89
CA HIS A 351 57.48 -26.02 -3.96
C HIS A 351 56.88 -24.72 -4.49
N ALA A 352 57.09 -24.38 -5.76
CA ALA A 352 56.49 -23.21 -6.39
C ALA A 352 54.94 -23.26 -6.36
N ASP A 353 54.36 -24.41 -6.73
CA ASP A 353 52.91 -24.63 -6.67
C ASP A 353 52.38 -24.51 -5.24
N LYS A 354 53.08 -25.07 -4.26
CA LYS A 354 52.67 -24.99 -2.85
C LYS A 354 52.75 -23.56 -2.32
N ILE A 355 53.81 -22.81 -2.63
CA ILE A 355 53.97 -21.39 -2.28
C ILE A 355 52.81 -20.59 -2.87
N PHE A 356 52.52 -20.76 -4.17
CA PHE A 356 51.43 -20.05 -4.84
C PHE A 356 50.06 -20.38 -4.21
N ASN A 357 49.79 -21.67 -3.99
CA ASN A 357 48.52 -22.12 -3.41
C ASN A 357 48.34 -21.68 -1.95
N ASP A 358 49.38 -21.79 -1.12
CA ASP A 358 49.31 -21.36 0.28
C ASP A 358 49.20 -19.83 0.38
N MET A 359 49.88 -19.07 -0.48
CA MET A 359 49.68 -17.63 -0.59
C MET A 359 48.24 -17.28 -0.99
N GLY A 360 47.67 -17.97 -1.98
CA GLY A 360 46.27 -17.81 -2.37
C GLY A 360 45.28 -18.09 -1.24
N LYS A 361 45.51 -19.17 -0.46
CA LYS A 361 44.72 -19.49 0.75
C LYS A 361 44.88 -18.43 1.84
N SER A 362 46.09 -17.91 2.04
CA SER A 362 46.36 -16.82 2.97
C SER A 362 45.52 -15.60 2.62
N VAL A 363 45.62 -15.11 1.38
CA VAL A 363 44.84 -13.95 0.92
C VAL A 363 43.33 -14.18 1.06
N ALA A 364 42.83 -15.36 0.72
CA ALA A 364 41.42 -15.70 0.87
C ALA A 364 40.97 -15.70 2.34
N ALA A 365 41.78 -16.26 3.25
CA ALA A 365 41.51 -16.25 4.68
C ALA A 365 41.59 -14.84 5.28
N GLY A 366 42.53 -14.01 4.83
CA GLY A 366 42.65 -12.59 5.20
C GLY A 366 41.42 -11.78 4.80
N LYS A 367 40.98 -11.88 3.54
CA LYS A 367 39.72 -11.25 3.07
C LYS A 367 38.50 -11.70 3.89
N LYS A 368 38.47 -12.98 4.28
CA LYS A 368 37.41 -13.51 5.14
C LYS A 368 37.46 -12.93 6.55
N ALA A 369 38.64 -12.74 7.13
CA ALA A 369 38.81 -12.09 8.43
C ALA A 369 38.30 -10.65 8.38
N GLU A 370 38.78 -9.86 7.41
CA GLU A 370 38.36 -8.47 7.20
C GLU A 370 36.85 -8.34 7.01
N TYR A 371 36.24 -9.21 6.19
CA TYR A 371 34.79 -9.22 6.01
C TYR A 371 34.04 -9.50 7.32
N LEU A 372 34.52 -10.42 8.16
CA LEU A 372 33.89 -10.77 9.43
C LEU A 372 34.04 -9.64 10.46
N GLU A 373 35.20 -8.99 10.52
CA GLU A 373 35.46 -7.80 11.34
C GLU A 373 34.55 -6.64 10.94
N ASN A 374 34.52 -6.32 9.64
CA ASN A 374 33.62 -5.30 9.11
C ASN A 374 32.15 -5.62 9.43
N LYS A 375 31.77 -6.90 9.38
CA LYS A 375 30.43 -7.33 9.75
C LYS A 375 30.16 -7.15 11.24
N ALA A 376 31.12 -7.47 12.11
CA ALA A 376 31.01 -7.28 13.56
C ALA A 376 30.91 -5.79 13.94
N ALA A 377 31.75 -4.94 13.35
CA ALA A 377 31.78 -3.50 13.57
C ALA A 377 30.50 -2.78 13.11
N ASN A 378 29.77 -3.35 12.15
CA ASN A 378 28.52 -2.82 11.62
C ASN A 378 27.26 -3.49 12.20
N LEU A 379 27.39 -4.46 13.12
CA LEU A 379 26.23 -5.00 13.83
C LEU A 379 25.54 -3.92 14.66
N GLY A 380 24.22 -3.82 14.51
CA GLY A 380 23.39 -2.84 15.23
C GLY A 380 23.39 -1.43 14.65
N LYS A 381 24.26 -1.12 13.67
CA LYS A 381 24.26 0.18 12.95
C LYS A 381 23.26 0.21 11.79
N ASN A 382 22.86 -0.96 11.29
CA ASN A 382 22.00 -1.10 10.11
C ASN A 382 20.52 -0.93 10.45
N GLY A 383 20.10 0.33 10.62
CA GLY A 383 18.71 0.70 10.85
C GLY A 383 18.18 0.34 12.24
N ILE A 384 16.99 0.86 12.54
CA ILE A 384 16.31 0.59 13.81
C ILE A 384 15.70 -0.82 13.71
N ALA A 385 16.04 -1.70 14.64
CA ALA A 385 15.50 -3.05 14.68
C ALA A 385 14.09 -3.05 15.29
N SER A 386 13.21 -3.95 14.85
CA SER A 386 11.84 -4.03 15.39
C SER A 386 11.80 -4.64 16.80
N ASP A 387 12.81 -5.45 17.11
CA ASP A 387 13.03 -6.16 18.36
C ASP A 387 13.86 -5.35 19.39
N ASP A 388 14.20 -4.10 19.07
CA ASP A 388 14.87 -3.19 20.01
C ASP A 388 13.82 -2.58 20.95
N PRO A 389 14.01 -2.63 22.29
CA PRO A 389 13.06 -2.05 23.23
C PRO A 389 12.82 -0.55 23.03
N GLU A 390 13.81 0.16 22.50
CA GLU A 390 13.74 1.59 22.23
C GLU A 390 13.32 1.87 20.77
N ALA A 391 12.88 0.87 20.01
CA ALA A 391 12.58 1.01 18.57
C ALA A 391 11.56 2.12 18.28
N ILE A 392 10.45 2.15 19.04
CA ILE A 392 9.39 3.16 18.91
C ILE A 392 9.96 4.56 19.17
N GLN A 393 10.73 4.73 20.26
CA GLN A 393 11.33 6.01 20.60
C GLN A 393 12.32 6.48 19.51
N LYS A 394 13.20 5.59 19.04
CA LYS A 394 14.15 5.87 17.96
C LYS A 394 13.44 6.23 16.65
N LEU A 395 12.33 5.57 16.34
CA LEU A 395 11.52 5.88 15.16
C LEU A 395 10.81 7.24 15.29
N LYS A 396 10.29 7.58 16.47
CA LYS A 396 9.72 8.91 16.75
C LYS A 396 10.77 10.01 16.60
N SER A 397 11.97 9.83 17.15
CA SER A 397 13.08 10.78 16.98
C SER A 397 13.50 10.90 15.51
N LYS A 398 13.59 9.78 14.78
CA LYS A 398 13.89 9.79 13.35
C LYS A 398 12.81 10.54 12.56
N LEU A 399 11.55 10.31 12.87
CA LEU A 399 10.44 10.98 12.22
C LEU A 399 10.49 12.50 12.43
N ALA A 400 10.68 12.94 13.67
CA ALA A 400 10.83 14.36 14.00
C ALA A 400 12.01 15.00 13.27
N ALA A 401 13.15 14.30 13.16
CA ALA A 401 14.31 14.78 12.41
C ALA A 401 14.00 14.91 10.90
N LEU A 402 13.31 13.95 10.31
CA LEU A 402 12.91 13.99 8.89
C LEU A 402 11.91 15.13 8.62
N GLU A 403 10.93 15.34 9.50
CA GLU A 403 9.95 16.42 9.41
C GLU A 403 10.61 17.79 9.57
N SER A 404 11.51 17.94 10.56
CA SER A 404 12.30 19.17 10.73
C SER A 404 13.18 19.45 9.51
N ALA A 405 13.84 18.44 8.96
CA ALA A 405 14.62 18.59 7.74
C ALA A 405 13.75 19.00 6.55
N GLN A 406 12.54 18.46 6.43
CA GLN A 406 11.59 18.82 5.37
C GLN A 406 11.20 20.29 5.44
N GLU A 407 10.83 20.77 6.62
CA GLU A 407 10.44 22.18 6.81
C GLU A 407 11.62 23.13 6.60
N LYS A 408 12.83 22.76 7.06
CA LYS A 408 14.06 23.53 6.76
C LYS A 408 14.33 23.62 5.26
N MET A 409 14.21 22.51 4.51
CA MET A 409 14.41 22.52 3.06
C MET A 409 13.38 23.38 2.33
N LYS A 410 12.11 23.32 2.74
CA LYS A 410 11.04 24.18 2.18
C LYS A 410 11.28 25.65 2.48
N ALA A 411 11.62 25.99 3.72
CA ALA A 411 11.91 27.35 4.14
C ALA A 411 13.13 27.92 3.40
N ALA A 412 14.21 27.13 3.28
CA ALA A 412 15.39 27.51 2.50
C ALA A 412 15.03 27.79 1.04
N ASN A 413 14.29 26.88 0.39
CA ASN A 413 13.85 27.07 -1.00
C ASN A 413 12.96 28.30 -1.19
N LYS A 414 12.11 28.62 -0.21
CA LYS A 414 11.28 29.82 -0.24
C LYS A 414 12.13 31.08 -0.21
N VAL A 415 13.15 31.13 0.65
CA VAL A 415 14.08 32.26 0.79
C VAL A 415 14.94 32.42 -0.46
N ILE A 416 15.50 31.32 -0.96
CA ILE A 416 16.36 31.31 -2.14
C ILE A 416 15.60 31.83 -3.37
N LYS A 417 14.35 31.40 -3.55
CA LYS A 417 13.47 31.84 -4.66
C LYS A 417 12.93 33.26 -4.52
N SER A 418 13.10 33.90 -3.36
CA SER A 418 12.61 35.27 -3.16
C SER A 418 13.37 36.26 -4.05
N LYS A 419 12.62 37.15 -4.72
CA LYS A 419 13.17 38.20 -5.58
C LYS A 419 13.52 39.49 -4.84
N HIS A 420 13.05 39.63 -3.59
CA HIS A 420 13.14 40.86 -2.81
C HIS A 420 14.32 40.87 -1.82
N MET A 421 15.11 39.81 -1.75
CA MET A 421 16.28 39.70 -0.87
C MET A 421 17.56 39.65 -1.69
N THR A 422 18.62 40.31 -1.23
CA THR A 422 19.95 40.18 -1.83
C THR A 422 20.55 38.81 -1.49
N ASN A 423 21.56 38.36 -2.25
CA ASN A 423 22.22 37.08 -1.95
C ASN A 423 22.87 37.08 -0.56
N SER A 424 23.39 38.23 -0.10
CA SER A 424 23.92 38.38 1.26
C SER A 424 22.84 38.15 2.31
N ASP A 425 21.67 38.79 2.17
CA ASP A 425 20.56 38.64 3.12
C ASP A 425 20.03 37.19 3.15
N LYS A 426 20.04 36.51 1.98
CA LYS A 426 19.64 35.10 1.88
C LYS A 426 20.59 34.20 2.67
N ILE A 427 21.90 34.41 2.56
CA ILE A 427 22.92 33.66 3.31
C ILE A 427 22.76 33.90 4.80
N GLU A 428 22.62 35.15 5.22
CA GLU A 428 22.44 35.52 6.63
C GLU A 428 21.19 34.86 7.23
N TYR A 429 20.07 34.83 6.50
CA TYR A 429 18.86 34.14 6.93
C TYR A 429 19.05 32.62 7.05
N LEU A 430 19.70 31.99 6.07
CA LEU A 430 19.98 30.55 6.07
C LEU A 430 20.84 30.14 7.28
N ILE A 431 21.84 30.95 7.62
CA ILE A 431 22.73 30.71 8.77
C ILE A 431 22.00 30.99 10.09
N THR A 432 21.38 32.17 10.23
CA THR A 432 20.81 32.63 11.50
C THR A 432 19.55 31.88 11.88
N THR A 433 18.61 31.73 10.94
CA THR A 433 17.29 31.14 11.22
C THR A 433 17.27 29.63 11.03
N LEU A 434 17.84 29.13 9.93
CA LEU A 434 17.78 27.70 9.59
C LEU A 434 19.00 26.90 10.07
N LYS A 435 20.01 27.58 10.65
CA LYS A 435 21.22 27.01 11.23
C LYS A 435 22.06 26.19 10.23
N PHE A 436 22.09 26.62 8.97
CA PHE A 436 23.01 26.06 7.98
C PHE A 436 24.43 26.56 8.24
N SER A 437 25.44 25.76 7.84
CA SER A 437 26.81 26.25 7.81
C SER A 437 26.99 27.27 6.68
N ASP A 438 27.96 28.16 6.82
CA ASP A 438 28.30 29.15 5.78
C ASP A 438 28.55 28.48 4.43
N LYS A 439 29.31 27.37 4.45
CA LYS A 439 29.55 26.54 3.26
C LYS A 439 28.25 26.04 2.62
N GLN A 440 27.33 25.48 3.42
CA GLN A 440 26.05 24.95 2.91
C GLN A 440 25.16 26.06 2.34
N ALA A 441 25.14 27.24 2.97
CA ALA A 441 24.34 28.37 2.51
C ALA A 441 24.82 28.89 1.14
N ASN A 442 26.14 28.97 0.95
CA ASN A 442 26.74 29.36 -0.34
C ASN A 442 26.49 28.31 -1.43
N GLU A 443 26.71 27.02 -1.15
CA GLU A 443 26.44 25.91 -2.09
C GLU A 443 24.99 25.92 -2.59
N LEU A 444 24.03 26.22 -1.71
CA LEU A 444 22.61 26.31 -2.08
C LEU A 444 22.31 27.47 -3.04
N LEU A 445 23.14 28.51 -3.10
CA LEU A 445 22.96 29.67 -3.98
C LEU A 445 23.75 29.57 -5.29
N GLU A 446 24.91 28.90 -5.27
CA GLU A 446 25.74 28.66 -6.47
C GLU A 446 25.03 27.77 -7.50
N GLY A 447 24.17 26.87 -7.02
CA GLY A 447 23.41 25.93 -7.85
C GLY A 447 24.15 24.63 -8.12
N ASP A 448 23.40 23.58 -8.49
CA ASP A 448 23.97 22.27 -8.80
C ASP A 448 24.65 22.24 -10.19
N PHE A 449 25.24 21.09 -10.55
CA PHE A 449 25.85 20.87 -11.88
C PHE A 449 24.89 21.16 -13.05
N CYS A 450 23.58 21.14 -12.81
CA CYS A 450 22.53 21.42 -13.79
C CYS A 450 21.93 22.84 -13.63
N GLY A 451 22.55 23.72 -12.85
CA GLY A 451 22.12 25.10 -12.62
C GLY A 451 20.89 25.25 -11.73
N ARG A 452 20.49 24.21 -10.98
CA ARG A 452 19.34 24.28 -10.05
C ARG A 452 19.80 24.89 -8.74
N VAL A 453 19.14 25.96 -8.32
CA VAL A 453 19.46 26.68 -7.08
C VAL A 453 18.54 26.22 -5.95
N GLY A 454 19.11 26.02 -4.76
CA GLY A 454 18.46 25.48 -3.58
C GLY A 454 18.39 23.96 -3.53
N PHE A 455 17.55 23.43 -2.64
CA PHE A 455 17.29 22.00 -2.56
C PHE A 455 16.48 21.52 -3.76
N ALA A 456 17.04 20.56 -4.50
CA ALA A 456 16.40 19.96 -5.65
C ALA A 456 15.06 19.27 -5.30
N SER A 457 14.11 19.24 -6.23
CA SER A 457 12.77 18.67 -5.98
C SER A 457 12.78 17.20 -5.57
N TYR A 458 13.72 16.40 -6.09
CA TYR A 458 13.83 14.98 -5.75
C TYR A 458 14.26 14.77 -4.29
N THR A 459 15.03 15.69 -3.67
CA THR A 459 15.44 15.53 -2.26
C THR A 459 14.24 15.68 -1.34
N LEU A 460 13.37 16.67 -1.58
CA LEU A 460 12.12 16.84 -0.84
C LEU A 460 11.15 15.68 -1.06
N THR A 461 11.09 15.14 -2.28
CA THR A 461 10.23 14.01 -2.63
C THR A 461 10.67 12.75 -1.92
N ASN A 462 11.97 12.45 -1.95
CA ASN A 462 12.57 11.31 -1.26
C ASN A 462 12.40 11.42 0.27
N ASN A 463 12.59 12.62 0.83
CA ASN A 463 12.39 12.83 2.26
C ASN A 463 10.92 12.65 2.67
N ASN A 464 9.97 13.17 1.89
CA ASN A 464 8.54 12.90 2.10
C ASN A 464 8.20 11.40 2.03
N ALA A 465 8.80 10.66 1.09
CA ALA A 465 8.62 9.21 1.02
C ALA A 465 9.14 8.52 2.29
N ASN A 466 10.32 8.92 2.78
CA ASN A 466 10.88 8.42 4.03
C ASN A 466 10.00 8.76 5.26
N ILE A 467 9.40 9.95 5.30
CA ILE A 467 8.44 10.35 6.35
C ILE A 467 7.25 9.39 6.34
N ARG A 468 6.62 9.17 5.18
CA ARG A 468 5.46 8.26 5.06
C ARG A 468 5.82 6.83 5.49
N GLN A 469 6.94 6.30 5.00
CA GLN A 469 7.41 4.97 5.37
C GLN A 469 7.71 4.85 6.87
N THR A 470 8.30 5.89 7.46
CA THR A 470 8.62 5.89 8.90
C THR A 470 7.34 5.96 9.75
N LYS A 471 6.32 6.73 9.33
CA LYS A 471 5.00 6.78 9.97
C LYS A 471 4.30 5.43 9.92
N GLN A 472 4.21 4.85 8.72
CA GLN A 472 3.61 3.52 8.54
C GLN A 472 4.32 2.48 9.42
N ARG A 473 5.65 2.48 9.42
CA ARG A 473 6.43 1.55 10.25
C ARG A 473 6.20 1.74 11.75
N LEU A 474 6.04 2.99 12.20
CA LEU A 474 5.76 3.30 13.60
C LEU A 474 4.40 2.74 14.00
N GLU A 475 3.36 2.98 13.20
CA GLU A 475 2.01 2.46 13.41
C GLU A 475 1.99 0.93 13.42
N GLU A 476 2.64 0.27 12.46
CA GLU A 476 2.76 -1.19 12.41
C GLU A 476 3.40 -1.76 13.68
N LEU A 477 4.42 -1.09 14.23
CA LEU A 477 5.09 -1.52 15.47
C LEU A 477 4.23 -1.26 16.71
N GLU A 478 3.56 -0.11 16.80
CA GLU A 478 2.65 0.21 17.90
C GLU A 478 1.48 -0.79 17.94
N VAL A 479 0.87 -1.09 16.79
CA VAL A 479 -0.17 -2.13 16.68
C VAL A 479 0.38 -3.49 17.11
N MET A 480 1.56 -3.88 16.63
CA MET A 480 2.16 -5.17 16.98
C MET A 480 2.50 -5.29 18.47
N HIS A 481 2.91 -4.21 19.13
CA HIS A 481 3.21 -4.19 20.57
C HIS A 481 1.93 -4.25 21.42
N ASN A 482 0.81 -3.74 20.91
CA ASN A 482 -0.48 -3.75 21.61
C ASN A 482 -1.29 -5.05 21.42
N GLN A 483 -0.90 -5.92 20.49
CA GLN A 483 -1.55 -7.23 20.28
C GLN A 483 -1.10 -8.27 21.29
N GLU A 484 -1.94 -9.24 21.63
CA GLU A 484 -1.54 -10.39 22.46
C GLU A 484 -0.42 -11.23 21.80
N PRO A 485 0.56 -11.74 22.60
CA PRO A 485 1.54 -12.71 22.12
C PRO A 485 0.84 -13.93 21.51
N LEU A 486 1.38 -14.43 20.41
CA LEU A 486 0.96 -15.70 19.84
C LEU A 486 1.33 -16.83 20.82
N SER A 487 0.30 -17.51 21.29
CA SER A 487 0.42 -18.78 21.99
C SER A 487 -0.69 -19.71 21.50
N ASP A 488 -0.31 -20.92 21.12
CA ASP A 488 -1.25 -22.00 20.80
C ASP A 488 -0.53 -23.34 20.99
N SER A 489 -1.29 -24.40 21.15
CA SER A 489 -0.75 -25.75 21.25
C SER A 489 -1.78 -26.74 20.77
N GLY A 490 -1.32 -27.87 20.24
CA GLY A 490 -2.20 -28.93 19.77
C GLY A 490 -1.45 -30.22 19.53
N GLU A 491 -2.12 -31.14 18.85
CA GLU A 491 -1.56 -32.43 18.47
C GLU A 491 -1.81 -32.65 16.98
N ILE A 492 -0.78 -33.07 16.25
CA ILE A 492 -0.84 -33.36 14.81
C ILE A 492 -0.18 -34.71 14.59
N GLU A 493 -0.90 -35.66 14.01
CA GLU A 493 -0.36 -36.99 13.67
C GLU A 493 0.30 -37.71 14.87
N GLY A 494 -0.22 -37.50 16.10
CA GLY A 494 0.36 -38.06 17.32
C GLY A 494 1.55 -37.30 17.90
N LEU A 495 1.86 -36.11 17.36
CA LEU A 495 2.93 -35.22 17.84
C LEU A 495 2.33 -33.96 18.45
N SER A 496 2.60 -33.72 19.73
CA SER A 496 2.28 -32.45 20.35
C SER A 496 3.13 -31.34 19.74
N TRP A 497 2.51 -30.18 19.52
CA TRP A 497 3.20 -28.98 19.09
C TRP A 497 2.84 -27.79 19.97
N SER A 498 3.79 -26.87 20.11
CA SER A 498 3.62 -25.60 20.83
C SER A 498 4.10 -24.43 19.98
N LEU A 499 3.28 -23.38 19.95
CA LEU A 499 3.55 -22.09 19.34
C LEU A 499 3.80 -21.07 20.44
N TYR A 500 4.92 -20.38 20.35
CA TYR A 500 5.27 -19.32 21.29
C TYR A 500 6.20 -18.29 20.64
N GLU A 501 6.26 -17.11 21.25
CA GLU A 501 7.13 -16.01 20.83
C GLU A 501 8.34 -15.92 21.76
N GLU A 502 9.54 -15.96 21.18
CA GLU A 502 10.80 -15.86 21.93
C GLU A 502 11.90 -15.27 21.03
N ASP A 503 12.73 -14.38 21.58
CA ASP A 503 13.84 -13.72 20.89
C ASP A 503 13.42 -12.92 19.65
N GLY A 504 12.22 -12.33 19.66
CA GLY A 504 11.66 -11.64 18.49
C GLY A 504 11.38 -12.56 17.31
N ARG A 505 11.09 -13.82 17.60
CA ARG A 505 10.77 -14.83 16.62
C ARG A 505 9.56 -15.63 17.07
N ILE A 506 8.77 -16.03 16.09
CA ILE A 506 7.68 -16.99 16.25
C ILE A 506 8.33 -18.38 16.14
N LYS A 507 8.10 -19.24 17.13
CA LYS A 507 8.66 -20.60 17.20
C LYS A 507 7.54 -21.63 17.25
N PHE A 508 7.64 -22.66 16.42
CA PHE A 508 6.88 -23.90 16.52
C PHE A 508 7.80 -25.03 16.99
N SER A 509 7.55 -25.55 18.18
CA SER A 509 8.22 -26.75 18.71
C SER A 509 7.31 -27.96 18.52
N PHE A 510 7.92 -29.12 18.23
CA PHE A 510 7.24 -30.41 18.08
C PHE A 510 7.97 -31.45 18.91
N ASP A 511 7.24 -32.40 19.51
CA ASP A 511 7.83 -33.51 20.30
C ASP A 511 8.61 -34.53 19.44
N GLY A 512 8.56 -34.40 18.12
CA GLY A 512 9.24 -35.25 17.16
C GLY A 512 9.35 -34.60 15.79
N LYS A 513 9.74 -35.38 14.79
CA LYS A 513 9.84 -34.89 13.41
C LYS A 513 8.44 -34.94 12.75
N PRO A 514 7.81 -33.79 12.45
CA PRO A 514 6.50 -33.78 11.81
C PRO A 514 6.56 -34.31 10.36
N SER A 515 5.42 -34.73 9.81
CA SER A 515 5.34 -35.24 8.44
C SER A 515 5.84 -34.23 7.40
N GLU A 516 6.08 -34.72 6.19
CA GLU A 516 6.49 -33.85 5.09
C GLU A 516 5.43 -32.80 4.73
N ALA A 517 4.14 -33.14 4.84
CA ALA A 517 3.04 -32.21 4.57
C ALA A 517 3.10 -31.00 5.52
N VAL A 518 3.16 -31.24 6.84
CA VAL A 518 3.27 -30.19 7.87
C VAL A 518 4.54 -29.35 7.66
N ARG A 519 5.68 -29.99 7.36
CA ARG A 519 6.93 -29.28 7.09
C ARG A 519 6.83 -28.40 5.84
N ASN A 520 6.07 -28.79 4.83
CA ASN A 520 5.87 -28.00 3.62
C ASN A 520 4.96 -26.80 3.88
N VAL A 521 3.92 -26.94 4.70
CA VAL A 521 3.07 -25.83 5.16
C VAL A 521 3.89 -24.79 5.94
N LEU A 522 4.75 -25.24 6.86
CA LEU A 522 5.62 -24.32 7.61
C LEU A 522 6.61 -23.58 6.68
N LYS A 523 7.21 -24.29 5.71
CA LYS A 523 8.13 -23.69 4.75
C LYS A 523 7.44 -22.71 3.80
N SER A 524 6.24 -23.02 3.30
CA SER A 524 5.49 -22.13 2.41
C SER A 524 5.10 -20.84 3.15
N ASN A 525 4.85 -20.93 4.46
CA ASN A 525 4.66 -19.80 5.35
C ASN A 525 5.99 -19.21 5.89
N GLY A 526 7.14 -19.49 5.27
CA GLY A 526 8.42 -18.82 5.54
C GLY A 526 9.12 -19.21 6.85
N PHE A 527 8.69 -20.26 7.54
CA PHE A 527 9.41 -20.79 8.70
C PHE A 527 10.64 -21.59 8.27
N LYS A 528 11.71 -21.51 9.08
CA LYS A 528 12.96 -22.24 8.85
C LYS A 528 13.31 -23.09 10.07
N TRP A 529 13.73 -24.33 9.84
CA TRP A 529 14.21 -25.19 10.92
C TRP A 529 15.50 -24.65 11.53
N SER A 530 15.50 -24.46 12.85
CA SER A 530 16.66 -24.05 13.63
C SER A 530 17.16 -25.23 14.45
N ARG A 531 18.40 -25.65 14.19
CA ARG A 531 19.06 -26.74 14.94
C ARG A 531 19.39 -26.36 16.39
N TYR A 532 19.53 -25.07 16.68
CA TYR A 532 19.89 -24.59 18.02
C TYR A 532 18.69 -24.55 18.95
N SER A 533 17.53 -24.13 18.43
CA SER A 533 16.29 -24.05 19.21
C SER A 533 15.40 -25.28 19.05
N MET A 534 15.82 -26.27 18.25
CA MET A 534 15.03 -27.46 17.89
C MET A 534 13.59 -27.15 17.49
N ALA A 535 13.40 -26.05 16.76
CA ALA A 535 12.09 -25.51 16.43
C ALA A 535 12.07 -24.93 15.02
N TRP A 536 10.88 -24.80 14.45
CA TRP A 536 10.64 -24.01 13.24
C TRP A 536 10.49 -22.55 13.62
N VAL A 537 11.28 -21.68 13.00
CA VAL A 537 11.46 -20.31 13.46
C VAL A 537 11.25 -19.31 12.33
N ARG A 538 10.55 -18.20 12.61
CA ARG A 538 10.38 -17.05 11.72
C ARG A 538 10.54 -15.74 12.49
N LYS A 539 11.17 -14.72 11.87
CA LYS A 539 11.25 -13.37 12.46
C LYS A 539 9.84 -12.80 12.64
N ILE A 540 9.57 -12.21 13.81
CA ILE A 540 8.28 -11.56 14.05
C ILE A 540 8.15 -10.28 13.22
N THR A 541 7.08 -10.21 12.45
CA THR A 541 6.64 -9.06 11.64
C THR A 541 5.12 -9.10 11.54
N ALA A 542 4.47 -8.01 11.16
CA ALA A 542 3.01 -7.97 11.04
C ALA A 542 2.49 -9.09 10.10
N ASN A 543 3.15 -9.27 8.95
CA ASN A 543 2.88 -10.37 8.03
C ASN A 543 3.13 -11.75 8.66
N ALA A 544 4.20 -11.93 9.45
CA ALA A 544 4.47 -13.21 10.10
C ALA A 544 3.38 -13.57 11.12
N VAL A 545 2.92 -12.59 11.90
CA VAL A 545 1.82 -12.79 12.86
C VAL A 545 0.53 -13.14 12.12
N PHE A 546 0.17 -12.37 11.08
CA PHE A 546 -1.02 -12.60 10.28
C PHE A 546 -1.03 -13.99 9.61
N SER A 547 0.05 -14.35 8.90
CA SER A 547 0.17 -15.66 8.26
C SER A 547 0.19 -16.82 9.25
N THR A 548 0.79 -16.64 10.43
CA THR A 548 0.75 -17.67 11.48
C THR A 548 -0.68 -17.90 11.96
N LYS A 549 -1.44 -16.83 12.27
CA LYS A 549 -2.85 -16.94 12.68
C LYS A 549 -3.70 -17.64 11.62
N ARG A 550 -3.46 -17.35 10.34
CA ARG A 550 -4.17 -17.98 9.21
C ARG A 550 -3.79 -19.45 8.99
N MET A 551 -2.55 -19.82 9.28
CA MET A 551 -2.02 -21.17 9.08
C MET A 551 -2.43 -22.13 10.20
N ILE A 552 -2.65 -21.65 11.43
CA ILE A 552 -3.01 -22.50 12.59
C ILE A 552 -4.22 -23.41 12.30
N PRO A 553 -5.33 -22.94 11.69
CA PRO A 553 -6.45 -23.81 11.31
C PRO A 553 -6.04 -24.94 10.34
N ASP A 554 -5.14 -24.69 9.40
CA ASP A 554 -4.66 -25.72 8.46
C ASP A 554 -3.76 -26.78 9.13
N LEU A 555 -3.29 -26.48 10.35
CA LEU A 555 -2.51 -27.39 11.19
C LEU A 555 -3.38 -28.14 12.20
N LYS A 556 -4.63 -27.76 12.42
CA LYS A 556 -5.58 -28.49 13.29
C LYS A 556 -6.41 -29.45 12.44
#